data_AF-A0A919MX45-F1
#
_entry.id   AF-A0A919MX45-F1
#
_cell.length_a   1.000
_cell.length_b   1.000
_cell.length_c   1.000
_cell.angle_alpha   90.00
_cell.angle_beta   90.00
_cell.angle_gamma   90.00
#
_symmetry.space_group_name_H-M   'P 1'
#
loop_
_entity.id
_entity.type
_entity.pdbx_description
1 polymer ?
#
loop_
_entity_poly.entity_id
_entity_poly.type
_entity_poly.pdbx_seq_one_letter_code
_entity_poly.pdbx_strand_id
1 'polypeptide(L)' 'MRTLTGIVTAGVEPGCLLLDDYLLVGGDREVIRAGARLEVTGRVVPDLMTTCQQGTPFVVASARPVAD' A
#
# COMPACT_ATOMS: atom_id res chain seq x y z
N MET A 1 -13.31 -5.98 4.05
CA MET A 1 -12.40 -5.10 3.29
C MET A 1 -12.33 -3.78 4.02
N ARG A 2 -11.22 -3.06 3.89
CA ARG A 2 -11.00 -1.73 4.47
C ARG A 2 -10.52 -0.79 3.36
N THR A 3 -10.82 0.49 3.51
CA THR A 3 -10.30 1.55 2.65
C THR A 3 -9.34 2.41 3.45
N LEU A 4 -8.21 2.77 2.84
CA LEU A 4 -7.17 3.63 3.35
C LEU A 4 -7.00 4.79 2.37
N THR A 5 -6.77 6.00 2.87
CA THR A 5 -6.52 7.17 2.02
C THR A 5 -5.33 7.93 2.56
N GLY A 6 -4.36 8.22 1.71
CA GLY A 6 -3.16 8.94 2.12
C GLY A 6 -2.12 9.04 1.01
N ILE A 7 -0.91 9.42 1.40
CA ILE A 7 0.25 9.50 0.50
C ILE A 7 1.03 8.20 0.62
N VAL A 8 1.28 7.55 -0.51
CA VAL A 8 2.14 6.37 -0.55
C VAL A 8 3.58 6.79 -0.30
N THR A 9 4.27 6.12 0.62
CA THR A 9 5.70 6.35 0.90
C THR A 9 6.53 5.15 0.47
N ALA A 10 7.81 5.37 0.20
CA ALA A 10 8.75 4.28 0.00
C ALA A 10 9.09 3.65 1.35
N GLY A 11 9.17 2.33 1.39
CA GLY A 11 9.71 1.58 2.51
C GLY A 11 11.23 1.63 2.56
N VAL A 12 11.80 1.10 3.65
CA VAL A 12 13.25 1.00 3.85
C VAL A 12 13.87 0.04 2.84
N GLU A 13 13.24 -1.12 2.63
CA GLU A 13 13.68 -2.08 1.62
C GLU A 13 13.23 -1.67 0.20
N PRO A 14 14.10 -1.80 -0.82
CA PRO A 14 13.79 -1.36 -2.18
C PRO A 14 12.50 -1.98 -2.74
N GLY A 15 11.62 -1.13 -3.25
CA GLY A 15 10.37 -1.54 -3.90
C GLY A 15 9.20 -1.79 -2.94
N CYS A 16 9.42 -1.73 -1.62
CA CYS A 16 8.34 -1.73 -0.64
C CYS A 16 7.62 -0.38 -0.66
N LEU A 17 6.28 -0.42 -0.62
CA LEU A 17 5.43 0.77 -0.64
C LEU A 17 4.48 0.73 0.54
N LEU A 18 4.39 1.86 1.24
CA LEU A 18 3.61 1.99 2.46
C LEU A 18 2.48 3.00 2.27
N LEU A 19 1.39 2.80 2.98
CA LEU A 19 0.35 3.78 3.20
C LEU A 19 0.07 3.80 4.70
N ASP A 20 0.49 4.88 5.37
CA ASP A 20 0.66 4.91 6.83
C ASP A 20 1.52 3.71 7.29
N ASP A 21 1.04 2.92 8.25
CA ASP A 21 1.74 1.74 8.78
C ASP A 21 1.46 0.44 7.98
N TYR A 22 0.80 0.54 6.82
CA TYR A 22 0.45 -0.62 6.01
C TYR A 22 1.38 -0.83 4.82
N LEU A 23 1.89 -2.05 4.67
CA LEU A 23 2.61 -2.51 3.49
C LEU A 23 1.63 -2.85 2.37
N LEU A 24 1.66 -2.11 1.28
CA LEU A 24 0.82 -2.38 0.12
C LEU A 24 1.36 -3.58 -0.66
N VAL A 25 0.58 -4.66 -0.72
CA VAL A 25 0.94 -5.89 -1.43
C VAL A 25 0.04 -6.07 -2.65
N GLY A 26 0.67 -6.15 -3.83
CA GLY A 26 -0.02 -6.27 -5.12
C GLY A 26 -0.57 -4.94 -5.65
N GLY A 27 -1.57 -5.01 -6.52
CA GLY A 27 -2.17 -3.85 -7.19
C GLY A 27 -1.42 -3.38 -8.44
N ASP A 28 -1.93 -2.33 -9.06
CA ASP A 28 -1.38 -1.74 -10.28
C ASP A 28 -0.14 -0.89 -9.97
N ARG A 29 1.01 -1.25 -10.56
CA ARG A 29 2.30 -0.62 -10.32
C ARG A 29 2.47 0.74 -11.01
N GLU A 30 1.61 1.06 -11.98
CA GLU A 30 1.59 2.38 -12.61
C GLU A 30 0.84 3.39 -11.73
N VAL A 31 -0.11 2.91 -10.90
CA VAL A 31 -0.91 3.73 -9.98
C VAL A 31 -0.24 3.83 -8.61
N ILE A 32 0.22 2.71 -8.06
CA ILE A 32 0.78 2.64 -6.70
C ILE A 32 2.28 2.94 -6.76
N ARG A 33 2.62 4.20 -6.51
CA ARG A 33 3.99 4.70 -6.50
C ARG A 33 4.20 5.69 -5.35
N ALA A 34 5.42 5.76 -4.83
CA ALA A 34 5.77 6.73 -3.80
C ALA A 34 5.42 8.17 -4.23
N GLY A 35 4.86 8.94 -3.31
CA GLY A 35 4.36 10.30 -3.52
C GLY A 35 2.93 10.38 -4.09
N ALA A 36 2.33 9.28 -4.53
CA ALA A 36 0.95 9.30 -5.02
C ALA A 36 -0.04 9.43 -3.86
N ARG A 37 -1.04 10.31 -4.00
CA ARG A 37 -2.19 10.38 -3.09
C ARG A 37 -3.28 9.44 -3.60
N LEU A 38 -3.55 8.37 -2.85
CA LEU A 38 -4.44 7.30 -3.28
C LEU A 38 -5.53 7.02 -2.25
N GLU A 39 -6.67 6.56 -2.74
CA GLU A 39 -7.64 5.75 -1.99
C GLU A 39 -7.42 4.28 -2.37
N VAL A 40 -7.11 3.44 -1.39
CA VAL A 40 -6.77 2.03 -1.56
C VAL A 40 -7.75 1.17 -0.78
N THR A 41 -8.43 0.24 -1.46
CA THR A 41 -9.30 -0.75 -0.82
C THR A 41 -8.65 -2.12 -0.83
N GLY A 42 -8.75 -2.86 0.27
CA GLY A 42 -8.10 -4.16 0.41
C GLY A 42 -8.38 -4.85 1.74
N ARG A 43 -7.46 -5.72 2.15
CA ARG A 43 -7.55 -6.51 3.40
C ARG A 43 -6.22 -6.49 4.13
N VAL A 44 -6.28 -6.27 5.45
CA VAL A 44 -5.14 -6.48 6.35
C VAL A 44 -4.91 -7.99 6.48
N VAL A 45 -3.68 -8.45 6.24
CA VAL A 45 -3.29 -9.87 6.34
C VAL A 45 -1.97 -9.94 7.14
N PRO A 46 -2.04 -9.89 8.49
CA PRO A 46 -0.85 -9.73 9.33
C PRO A 46 0.19 -10.84 9.17
N ASP A 47 -0.27 -12.07 8.94
CA ASP A 47 0.60 -13.26 8.83
C ASP A 47 1.05 -13.55 7.38
N LEU A 48 0.84 -12.62 6.45
CA LEU A 48 1.30 -12.78 5.07
C LEU A 48 2.83 -12.72 5.04
N MET A 49 3.46 -13.76 4.48
CA MET A 49 4.90 -13.75 4.25
C MET A 49 5.27 -12.70 3.20
N THR A 50 6.15 -11.78 3.58
CA THR A 50 6.69 -10.72 2.71
C THR A 50 8.21 -10.65 2.82
N THR A 51 8.87 -10.13 1.78
CA THR A 51 10.30 -9.82 1.86
C THR A 51 10.57 -8.49 2.57
N CYS A 52 9.58 -7.59 2.59
CA CYS A 52 9.61 -6.35 3.33
C CYS A 52 9.35 -6.63 4.81
N GLN A 53 10.20 -6.12 5.70
CA GLN A 53 10.09 -6.24 7.16
C GLN A 53 9.54 -4.96 7.80
N GLN A 54 8.68 -4.25 7.07
CA GLN A 54 8.11 -2.97 7.48
C GLN A 54 6.61 -2.92 7.19
N GLY A 55 5.83 -2.47 8.18
CA GLY A 55 4.38 -2.29 8.09
C GLY A 55 3.59 -3.60 8.23
N THR A 56 2.29 -3.48 8.47
CA THR A 56 1.37 -4.63 8.44
C THR A 56 0.92 -4.89 7.00
N PRO A 57 1.01 -6.12 6.44
CA PRO A 57 0.60 -6.36 5.07
C PRO A 57 -0.87 -6.02 4.81
N PHE A 58 -1.11 -5.29 3.74
CA PHE A 58 -2.41 -4.89 3.23
C PHE A 58 -2.49 -5.30 1.76
N VAL A 59 -3.21 -6.40 1.49
CA VAL A 59 -3.40 -6.93 0.15
C VAL A 59 -4.38 -6.03 -0.60
N VAL A 60 -3.88 -5.37 -1.64
CA VAL A 60 -4.63 -4.40 -2.43
C VAL A 60 -5.64 -5.11 -3.31
N ALA A 61 -6.91 -4.69 -3.22
CA ALA A 61 -7.98 -5.10 -4.13
C ALA A 61 -8.23 -4.03 -5.21
N SER A 62 -8.16 -2.75 -4.85
CA SER A 62 -8.22 -1.63 -5.79
C SER A 62 -7.45 -0.42 -5.26
N ALA A 63 -6.95 0.40 -6.17
CA ALA A 63 -6.31 1.68 -5.85
C ALA A 63 -6.70 2.71 -6.90
N ARG A 64 -6.97 3.93 -6.48
CA ARG A 64 -7.28 5.05 -7.38
C ARG A 64 -6.70 6.36 -6.84
N PRO A 65 -6.26 7.27 -7.73
CA PRO A 65 -5.93 8.63 -7.31
C PRO A 65 -7.15 9.30 -6.68
N VAL A 66 -6.90 10.08 -5.63
CA VAL A 66 -7.88 11.05 -5.15
C VAL A 66 -7.54 12.41 -5.74
N ALA A 67 -8.55 13.12 -6.23
CA ALA A 67 -8.41 14.54 -6.53
C ALA A 67 -8.39 15.30 -5.20
N ASP A 68 -7.52 16.31 -5.11
CA ASP A 68 -7.52 17.25 -3.98
C ASP A 68 -8.79 18.12 -3.98
#